data_AF-A0A137SRS4-F1
#
_entry.id   AF-A0A137SRS4-F1
#
_cell.length_a   1.000
_cell.length_b   1.000
_cell.length_c   1.000
_cell.angle_alpha   90.00
_cell.angle_beta   90.00
_cell.angle_gamma   90.00
#
_symmetry.space_group_name_H-M   'P 1'
#
loop_
_entity.id
_entity.type
_entity.pdbx_description
1 polymer ?
#
loop_
_entity_poly.entity_id
_entity_poly.type
_entity_poly.pdbx_seq_one_letter_code
_entity_poly.pdbx_strand_id
1 'polypeptide(L)'
;FLTRKNTAELRLSINGIGFDVDNIISPAVDITASDNENYTKSTLPLFFTGHNYFLENKLVSVTIKTPYSDTNDGVCYMLAPLRSLKNLSDNRCIYEVLNIEQHNQLVGLTEQLVTYLSKKYGTPGKEYPLVKLQPLHKGELSHQLCVPWFKTCNAETIFPKAEWQSGNMKILMGITQSATIFISFFDNQRLSHQNLDRIFAPVEQPKSTAEW
;
A
#
# COMPACT_ATOMS: atom_id res chain seq x y z
N PHE A 1 40.27 -13.95 1.11
CA PHE A 1 38.90 -14.27 1.57
C PHE A 1 38.37 -13.10 2.39
N LEU A 2 37.74 -12.13 1.72
CA LEU A 2 37.08 -11.00 2.37
C LEU A 2 35.59 -11.33 2.44
N THR A 3 35.13 -11.79 3.60
CA THR A 3 33.69 -11.87 3.91
C THR A 3 33.15 -10.46 4.05
N ARG A 4 32.38 -10.01 3.05
CA ARG A 4 31.43 -8.90 3.21
C ARG A 4 30.39 -9.34 4.25
N LYS A 5 30.40 -8.70 5.42
CA LYS A 5 29.26 -8.71 6.34
C LYS A 5 28.92 -7.27 6.70
N ASN A 6 27.62 -6.99 6.64
CA ASN A 6 26.91 -5.81 7.13
C ASN A 6 26.92 -4.58 6.20
N THR A 7 26.07 -4.62 5.17
CA THR A 7 25.25 -3.45 4.85
C THR A 7 24.47 -3.10 6.12
N ALA A 8 24.72 -1.92 6.70
CA ALA A 8 23.87 -1.42 7.76
C ALA A 8 22.48 -1.11 7.16
N GLU A 9 21.46 -1.89 7.54
CA GLU A 9 20.07 -1.58 7.19
C GLU A 9 19.74 -0.19 7.73
N LEU A 10 19.50 0.77 6.85
CA LEU A 10 19.13 2.11 7.28
C LEU A 10 17.68 2.05 7.76
N ARG A 11 17.46 2.33 9.04
CA ARG A 11 16.12 2.30 9.66
C ARG A 11 15.73 3.68 10.15
N LEU A 12 14.54 4.14 9.77
CA LEU A 12 13.91 5.34 10.29
C LEU A 12 12.98 4.96 11.44
N SER A 13 13.12 5.61 12.61
CA SER A 13 12.21 5.40 13.73
C SER A 13 11.09 6.44 13.73
N ILE A 14 9.83 5.99 13.64
CA ILE A 14 8.64 6.82 13.74
C ILE A 14 7.81 6.33 14.93
N ASN A 15 7.66 7.17 15.96
CA ASN A 15 7.00 6.80 17.22
C ASN A 15 7.60 5.52 17.87
N GLY A 16 8.91 5.32 17.75
CA GLY A 16 9.59 4.11 18.27
C GLY A 16 9.47 2.87 17.38
N ILE A 17 8.76 2.95 16.24
CA ILE A 17 8.63 1.85 15.26
C ILE A 17 9.68 2.04 14.17
N GLY A 18 10.47 1.00 13.91
CA GLY A 18 11.49 1.00 12.86
C GLY A 18 10.88 0.73 11.47
N PHE A 19 11.22 1.58 10.51
CA PHE A 19 10.87 1.47 9.10
C PHE A 19 12.12 1.30 8.27
N ASP A 20 12.10 0.37 7.33
CA ASP A 20 13.17 0.18 6.36
C ASP A 20 13.14 1.33 5.36
N VAL A 21 14.29 1.99 5.20
CA VAL A 21 14.45 3.03 4.19
C VAL A 21 15.35 2.59 3.03
N ASP A 22 15.80 1.33 3.01
CA ASP A 22 16.54 0.77 1.87
C ASP A 22 15.71 0.84 0.58
N ASN A 23 14.37 0.76 0.70
CA ASN A 23 13.45 1.01 -0.43
C ASN A 23 13.49 2.46 -0.93
N ILE A 24 13.90 3.45 -0.11
CA ILE A 24 14.16 4.84 -0.53
C ILE A 24 15.43 4.96 -1.37
N ILE A 25 16.41 4.09 -1.10
CA ILE A 25 17.73 4.08 -1.77
C ILE A 25 17.70 3.20 -3.03
N SER A 26 16.78 2.23 -3.11
CA SER A 26 16.47 1.44 -4.31
C SER A 26 15.88 2.32 -5.41
N PRO A 27 16.20 2.11 -6.71
CA PRO A 27 15.73 2.99 -7.76
C PRO A 27 14.20 3.05 -7.75
N ALA A 28 13.67 4.25 -7.52
CA ALA A 28 12.26 4.51 -7.75
C ALA A 28 11.94 4.20 -9.21
N VAL A 29 10.76 3.63 -9.42
CA VAL A 29 10.34 3.11 -10.73
C VAL A 29 9.64 4.24 -11.50
N ASP A 30 9.96 4.39 -12.77
CA ASP A 30 9.20 5.30 -13.63
C ASP A 30 7.77 4.78 -13.83
N ILE A 31 6.78 5.65 -13.65
CA ILE A 31 5.39 5.34 -14.01
C ILE A 31 5.33 5.19 -15.53
N THR A 32 4.75 4.09 -15.97
CA THR A 32 4.61 3.74 -17.39
C THR A 32 3.18 3.94 -17.90
N ALA A 33 3.01 3.89 -19.22
CA ALA A 33 1.68 3.89 -19.83
C ALA A 33 0.83 2.69 -19.37
N SER A 34 1.44 1.51 -19.14
CA SER A 34 0.73 0.33 -18.64
C SER A 34 0.21 0.51 -17.22
N ASP A 35 0.96 1.23 -16.38
CA ASP A 35 0.49 1.59 -15.04
C ASP A 35 -0.72 2.51 -15.13
N ASN A 36 -0.73 3.47 -16.06
CA ASN A 36 -1.88 4.34 -16.31
C ASN A 36 -3.11 3.59 -16.82
N GLU A 37 -2.94 2.61 -17.73
CA GLU A 37 -4.05 1.79 -18.23
C GLU A 37 -4.72 0.97 -17.12
N ASN A 38 -3.94 0.48 -16.16
CA ASN A 38 -4.43 -0.28 -15.00
C ASN A 38 -4.92 0.61 -13.86
N TYR A 39 -4.65 1.91 -13.93
CA TYR A 39 -5.11 2.88 -12.96
C TYR A 39 -6.61 3.09 -13.18
N THR A 40 -7.43 2.62 -12.24
CA THR A 40 -8.89 2.74 -12.32
C THR A 40 -9.41 3.71 -11.26
N LYS A 41 -10.50 4.43 -11.56
CA LYS A 41 -11.09 5.45 -10.69
C LYS A 41 -11.43 4.96 -9.27
N SER A 42 -11.66 3.67 -9.07
CA SER A 42 -11.94 3.06 -7.77
C SER A 42 -10.70 2.87 -6.88
N THR A 43 -9.50 3.06 -7.41
CA THR A 43 -8.21 2.85 -6.72
C THR A 43 -7.46 4.15 -6.43
N LEU A 44 -8.10 5.29 -6.64
CA LEU A 44 -7.51 6.61 -6.42
C LEU A 44 -7.45 6.96 -4.94
N PRO A 45 -6.33 7.47 -4.41
CA PRO A 45 -4.97 7.54 -4.97
C PRO A 45 -4.07 6.36 -4.54
N LEU A 46 -4.69 5.31 -4.02
CA LEU A 46 -4.09 4.18 -3.32
C LEU A 46 -3.20 3.30 -4.21
N PHE A 47 -3.41 3.33 -5.53
CA PHE A 47 -2.70 2.53 -6.53
C PHE A 47 -1.17 2.68 -6.49
N PHE A 48 -0.63 3.90 -6.30
CA PHE A 48 0.82 4.16 -6.30
C PHE A 48 1.49 3.99 -4.93
N THR A 49 0.87 3.19 -4.07
CA THR A 49 1.45 2.76 -2.78
C THR A 49 2.32 1.52 -2.98
N GLY A 50 3.31 1.33 -2.13
CA GLY A 50 4.09 0.08 -2.06
C GLY A 50 5.48 0.16 -2.69
N HIS A 51 5.74 1.17 -3.53
CA HIS A 51 7.05 1.51 -4.09
C HIS A 51 7.23 3.03 -4.12
N ASN A 52 8.43 3.45 -4.52
CA ASN A 52 8.72 4.82 -4.87
C ASN A 52 8.59 4.99 -6.37
N TYR A 53 8.00 6.11 -6.80
CA TYR A 53 7.71 6.35 -8.20
C TYR A 53 8.25 7.69 -8.69
N PHE A 54 8.82 7.67 -9.89
CA PHE A 54 9.17 8.84 -10.67
C PHE A 54 8.11 9.10 -11.75
N LEU A 55 7.82 10.37 -12.00
CA LEU A 55 7.03 10.83 -13.14
C LEU A 55 7.72 12.06 -13.72
N GLU A 56 8.11 12.00 -15.00
CA GLU A 56 8.87 13.06 -15.68
C GLU A 56 10.13 13.46 -14.89
N ASN A 57 10.92 12.47 -14.44
CA ASN A 57 12.14 12.64 -13.62
C ASN A 57 11.92 13.33 -12.25
N LYS A 58 10.69 13.38 -11.75
CA LYS A 58 10.36 13.94 -10.42
C LYS A 58 9.78 12.89 -9.50
N LEU A 59 10.27 12.82 -8.27
CA LEU A 59 9.78 11.87 -7.28
C LEU A 59 8.35 12.26 -6.89
N VAL A 60 7.39 11.37 -7.15
CA VAL A 60 5.95 11.64 -6.97
C VAL A 60 5.29 10.75 -5.93
N SER A 61 5.94 9.65 -5.53
CA SER A 61 5.49 8.78 -4.46
C SER A 61 6.68 8.18 -3.73
N VAL A 62 6.59 8.09 -2.40
CA VAL A 62 7.53 7.38 -1.53
C VAL A 62 6.73 6.51 -0.57
N THR A 63 7.05 5.22 -0.50
CA THR A 63 6.48 4.32 0.50
C THR A 63 7.58 3.73 1.37
N ILE A 64 7.45 3.90 2.68
CA ILE A 64 8.26 3.20 3.69
C ILE A 64 7.44 2.09 4.32
N LYS A 65 8.10 1.00 4.69
CA LYS A 65 7.47 -0.17 5.32
C LYS A 65 8.26 -0.59 6.55
N THR A 66 7.59 -1.15 7.55
CA THR A 66 8.30 -1.90 8.60
C THR A 66 8.95 -3.14 8.00
N PRO A 67 10.03 -3.66 8.61
CA PRO A 67 10.59 -4.94 8.22
C PRO A 67 9.52 -6.04 8.20
N TYR A 68 9.75 -7.05 7.36
CA TYR A 68 9.00 -8.29 7.45
C TYR A 68 9.21 -8.90 8.83
N SER A 69 8.15 -9.49 9.40
CA SER A 69 8.28 -10.18 10.68
C SER A 69 9.16 -11.42 10.52
N ASP A 70 10.24 -11.51 11.29
CA ASP A 70 11.10 -12.71 11.37
C ASP A 70 10.42 -13.90 12.07
N THR A 71 9.19 -13.73 12.54
CA THR A 71 8.41 -14.80 13.15
C THR A 71 8.13 -15.88 12.11
N ASN A 72 8.60 -17.11 12.36
CA ASN A 72 8.30 -18.33 11.60
C ASN A 72 6.79 -18.67 11.53
N ASP A 73 5.93 -17.82 12.08
CA ASP A 73 4.49 -17.94 12.05
C ASP A 73 4.00 -17.54 10.66
N GLY A 74 3.29 -18.47 10.01
CA GLY A 74 2.93 -18.41 8.60
C GLY A 74 2.16 -17.15 8.16
N VAL A 75 1.85 -17.12 6.86
CA VAL A 75 1.11 -16.05 6.16
C VAL A 75 -0.01 -15.45 7.03
N CYS A 76 0.06 -14.16 7.39
CA CYS A 76 -0.96 -13.50 8.23
C CYS A 76 -2.26 -13.26 7.48
N TYR A 77 -2.18 -12.78 6.23
CA TYR A 77 -3.33 -12.48 5.38
C TYR A 77 -3.29 -13.34 4.14
N MET A 78 -4.40 -14.01 3.83
CA MET A 78 -4.56 -14.79 2.62
C MET A 78 -5.80 -14.32 1.89
N LEU A 79 -5.71 -14.13 0.57
CA LEU A 79 -6.89 -13.94 -0.24
C LEU A 79 -7.73 -15.22 -0.14
N ALA A 80 -9.03 -15.12 0.09
CA ALA A 80 -9.92 -16.28 0.15
C ALA A 80 -10.32 -16.73 -1.27
N PRO A 81 -9.64 -17.73 -1.84
CA PRO A 81 -10.37 -18.71 -2.66
C PRO A 81 -9.78 -20.13 -2.53
N LEU A 82 -10.47 -21.05 -1.83
CA LEU A 82 -10.41 -22.53 -2.00
C LEU A 82 -11.21 -23.34 -0.95
N ARG A 83 -11.45 -22.83 0.27
CA ARG A 83 -12.06 -23.64 1.36
C ARG A 83 -13.52 -23.34 1.72
N SER A 84 -14.07 -22.17 1.38
CA SER A 84 -15.14 -21.61 2.23
C SER A 84 -16.44 -21.17 1.52
N LEU A 85 -16.58 -21.24 0.19
CA LEU A 85 -17.65 -20.49 -0.51
C LEU A 85 -18.70 -21.41 -1.14
N LYS A 86 -19.65 -21.92 -0.34
CA LYS A 86 -20.86 -22.62 -0.84
C LYS A 86 -22.00 -21.67 -1.21
N ASN A 87 -21.97 -20.40 -0.82
CA ASN A 87 -22.99 -19.40 -1.13
C ASN A 87 -22.35 -18.02 -1.23
N LEU A 88 -22.28 -17.42 -2.42
CA LEU A 88 -22.03 -15.98 -2.54
C LEU A 88 -23.05 -15.34 -3.48
N SER A 89 -23.84 -14.44 -2.91
CA SER A 89 -24.33 -13.26 -3.62
C SER A 89 -23.18 -12.25 -3.69
N ASP A 90 -22.96 -11.71 -4.88
CA ASP A 90 -21.91 -10.76 -5.27
C ASP A 90 -21.28 -9.90 -4.15
N ASN A 91 -20.00 -10.13 -3.85
CA ASN A 91 -18.98 -9.09 -3.90
C ASN A 91 -17.55 -9.66 -3.83
N ARG A 92 -16.74 -9.22 -4.79
CA ARG A 92 -15.47 -9.80 -5.23
C ARG A 92 -14.37 -9.72 -4.14
N CYS A 93 -13.85 -10.90 -3.74
CA CYS A 93 -12.65 -11.13 -2.93
C CYS A 93 -12.69 -10.72 -1.43
N ILE A 94 -12.69 -11.71 -0.54
CA ILE A 94 -12.57 -11.58 0.93
C ILE A 94 -11.15 -11.99 1.35
N TYR A 95 -10.56 -11.35 2.36
CA TYR A 95 -9.31 -11.80 2.96
C TYR A 95 -9.57 -12.60 4.23
N GLU A 96 -8.75 -13.62 4.48
CA GLU A 96 -8.72 -14.39 5.72
C GLU A 96 -7.48 -13.97 6.52
N VAL A 97 -7.65 -13.78 7.83
CA VAL A 97 -6.57 -13.58 8.80
C VAL A 97 -6.27 -14.91 9.45
N LEU A 98 -5.07 -15.44 9.21
CA LEU A 98 -4.58 -16.71 9.73
C LEU A 98 -3.81 -16.52 11.04
N ASN A 99 -3.22 -15.33 11.25
CA ASN A 99 -2.53 -14.96 12.49
C ASN A 99 -3.20 -13.77 13.18
N ILE A 100 -4.16 -14.07 14.07
CA ILE A 100 -4.96 -13.06 14.77
C ILE A 100 -4.11 -12.21 15.73
N GLU A 101 -3.12 -12.81 16.39
CA GLU A 101 -2.25 -12.10 17.32
C GLU A 101 -1.42 -11.04 16.58
N GLN A 102 -0.76 -11.43 15.49
CA GLN A 102 0.02 -10.53 14.66
C GLN A 102 -0.86 -9.42 14.07
N HIS A 103 -2.05 -9.76 13.56
CA HIS A 103 -3.01 -8.78 13.08
C HIS A 103 -3.36 -7.75 14.17
N ASN A 104 -3.73 -8.21 15.37
CA ASN A 104 -4.13 -7.33 16.47
C ASN A 104 -2.98 -6.45 16.97
N GLN A 105 -1.75 -6.96 16.96
CA GLN A 105 -0.55 -6.19 17.24
C GLN A 105 -0.36 -5.07 16.21
N LEU A 106 -0.44 -5.40 14.92
CA LEU A 106 -0.32 -4.41 13.84
C LEU A 106 -1.42 -3.35 13.93
N VAL A 107 -2.68 -3.74 14.17
CA VAL A 107 -3.78 -2.79 14.38
C VAL A 107 -3.46 -1.84 15.53
N GLY A 108 -3.02 -2.36 16.68
CA GLY A 108 -2.63 -1.53 17.83
C GLY A 108 -1.49 -0.55 17.52
N LEU A 109 -0.48 -0.98 16.74
CA LEU A 109 0.59 -0.10 16.28
C LEU A 109 0.08 0.96 15.31
N THR A 110 -0.85 0.63 14.42
CA THR A 110 -1.47 1.62 13.53
C THR A 110 -2.27 2.68 14.28
N GLU A 111 -2.98 2.32 15.36
CA GLU A 111 -3.69 3.27 16.22
C GLU A 111 -2.74 4.29 16.88
N GLN A 112 -1.58 3.81 17.36
CA GLN A 112 -0.54 4.67 17.91
C GLN A 112 0.06 5.60 16.86
N LEU A 113 0.32 5.09 15.65
CA LEU A 113 0.83 5.88 14.53
C LEU A 113 -0.17 6.94 14.06
N VAL A 114 -1.47 6.62 13.99
CA VAL A 114 -2.51 7.62 13.69
C VAL A 114 -2.45 8.77 14.69
N THR A 115 -2.36 8.45 15.99
CA THR A 115 -2.22 9.47 17.04
C THR A 115 -0.97 10.32 16.85
N TYR A 116 0.17 9.69 16.56
CA TYR A 116 1.43 10.38 16.35
C TYR A 116 1.43 11.28 15.10
N LEU A 117 1.00 10.74 13.95
CA LEU A 117 0.95 11.46 12.68
C LEU A 117 -0.04 12.61 12.73
N SER A 118 -1.15 12.45 13.46
CA SER A 118 -2.14 13.51 13.60
C SER A 118 -1.64 14.73 14.38
N LYS A 119 -0.63 14.56 15.26
CA LYS A 119 0.05 15.71 15.88
C LYS A 119 0.83 16.56 14.87
N LYS A 120 1.28 15.94 13.76
CA LYS A 120 2.09 16.59 12.73
C LYS A 120 1.25 17.09 11.55
N TYR A 121 0.26 16.32 11.13
CA TYR A 121 -0.52 16.56 9.91
C TYR A 121 -1.97 16.96 10.18
N GLY A 122 -2.37 17.11 11.45
CA GLY A 122 -3.74 17.40 11.85
C GLY A 122 -4.64 16.16 11.83
N THR A 123 -5.95 16.37 11.95
CA THR A 123 -6.94 15.27 11.92
C THR A 123 -6.92 14.57 10.55
N PRO A 124 -7.00 13.22 10.51
CA PRO A 124 -7.14 12.50 9.25
C PRO A 124 -8.36 12.99 8.46
N GLY A 125 -8.20 13.19 7.16
CA GLY A 125 -9.31 13.53 6.26
C GLY A 125 -10.20 12.33 5.94
N LYS A 126 -9.67 11.12 6.12
CA LYS A 126 -10.40 9.86 5.97
C LYS A 126 -9.80 8.79 6.86
N GLU A 127 -10.66 8.00 7.50
CA GLU A 127 -10.28 6.81 8.25
C GLU A 127 -11.03 5.60 7.71
N TYR A 128 -10.37 4.45 7.78
CA TYR A 128 -10.88 3.17 7.31
C TYR A 128 -11.08 2.22 8.49
N PRO A 129 -12.17 1.42 8.49
CA PRO A 129 -12.41 0.46 9.56
C PRO A 129 -11.39 -0.67 9.46
N LEU A 130 -10.38 -0.60 10.31
CA LEU A 130 -9.38 -1.65 10.51
C LEU A 130 -9.25 -1.84 12.02
N VAL A 131 -9.84 -2.94 12.49
CA VAL A 131 -10.14 -3.21 13.91
C VAL A 131 -9.55 -4.54 14.34
N LYS A 132 -9.29 -4.68 15.64
CA LYS A 132 -8.85 -5.95 16.22
C LYS A 132 -9.92 -7.02 16.06
N LEU A 133 -9.48 -8.24 15.80
CA LEU A 133 -10.32 -9.42 15.68
C LEU A 133 -10.34 -10.19 17.00
N GLN A 134 -11.45 -10.89 17.24
CA GLN A 134 -11.53 -11.80 18.38
C GLN A 134 -10.61 -13.00 18.16
N PRO A 135 -10.10 -13.63 19.23
CA PRO A 135 -9.38 -14.89 19.12
C PRO A 135 -10.21 -15.96 18.40
N LEU A 136 -9.54 -16.86 17.69
CA LEU A 136 -10.19 -18.00 17.03
C LEU A 136 -10.87 -18.90 18.06
N HIS A 137 -12.07 -19.37 17.75
CA HIS A 137 -12.71 -20.44 18.49
C HIS A 137 -12.03 -21.78 18.19
N LYS A 138 -12.23 -22.77 19.06
CA LYS A 138 -11.65 -24.11 18.88
C LYS A 138 -12.07 -24.72 17.53
N GLY A 139 -11.09 -25.01 16.68
CA GLY A 139 -11.30 -25.60 15.35
C GLY A 139 -11.41 -24.60 14.21
N GLU A 140 -11.45 -23.30 14.49
CA GLU A 140 -11.32 -22.26 13.46
C GLU A 140 -9.85 -22.13 13.03
N LEU A 141 -9.64 -21.97 11.73
CA LEU A 141 -8.30 -21.80 11.14
C LEU A 141 -7.98 -20.35 10.80
N SER A 142 -9.01 -19.51 10.70
CA SER A 142 -8.90 -18.14 10.22
C SER A 142 -10.13 -17.33 10.59
N HIS A 143 -10.00 -16.00 10.58
CA HIS A 143 -11.12 -15.08 10.67
C HIS A 143 -11.26 -14.31 9.35
N GLN A 144 -12.49 -14.09 8.87
CA GLN A 144 -12.70 -13.24 7.69
C GLN A 144 -12.43 -11.77 8.03
N LEU A 145 -11.65 -11.11 7.19
CA LEU A 145 -11.37 -9.68 7.25
C LEU A 145 -12.29 -8.95 6.27
N CYS A 146 -13.40 -8.43 6.80
CA CYS A 146 -14.38 -7.67 6.04
C CYS A 146 -14.09 -6.17 6.11
N VAL A 147 -12.96 -5.74 5.54
CA VAL A 147 -12.52 -4.34 5.51
C VAL A 147 -12.24 -3.88 4.08
N PRO A 148 -12.32 -2.57 3.78
CA PRO A 148 -11.86 -2.06 2.50
C PRO A 148 -10.38 -2.41 2.26
N TRP A 149 -10.10 -3.01 1.11
CA TRP A 149 -8.75 -3.31 0.66
C TRP A 149 -8.56 -2.80 -0.76
N PHE A 150 -7.30 -2.52 -1.12
CA PHE A 150 -6.96 -1.96 -2.42
C PHE A 150 -5.74 -2.68 -2.98
N LYS A 151 -5.80 -2.96 -4.28
CA LYS A 151 -4.67 -3.49 -5.02
C LYS A 151 -3.82 -2.34 -5.54
N THR A 152 -2.52 -2.38 -5.28
CA THR A 152 -1.54 -1.41 -5.73
C THR A 152 -0.98 -1.79 -7.10
N CYS A 153 -0.21 -0.87 -7.69
CA CYS A 153 0.40 -1.00 -9.01
C CYS A 153 1.32 -2.23 -9.13
N ASN A 154 2.04 -2.57 -8.07
CA ASN A 154 2.88 -3.77 -7.98
C ASN A 154 2.11 -5.05 -7.59
N ALA A 155 0.77 -5.03 -7.69
CA ALA A 155 -0.12 -6.13 -7.32
C ALA A 155 -0.10 -6.53 -5.84
N GLU A 156 0.49 -5.74 -4.95
CA GLU A 156 0.34 -5.89 -3.50
C GLU A 156 -1.08 -5.46 -3.08
N THR A 157 -1.59 -6.07 -2.02
CA THR A 157 -2.83 -5.60 -1.39
C THR A 157 -2.53 -4.83 -0.13
N ILE A 158 -3.22 -3.72 0.06
CA ILE A 158 -3.15 -2.89 1.26
C ILE A 158 -4.52 -2.77 1.94
N PHE A 159 -4.47 -2.70 3.26
CA PHE A 159 -5.56 -2.40 4.16
C PHE A 159 -5.30 -1.01 4.75
N PRO A 160 -5.84 0.05 4.15
CA PRO A 160 -5.59 1.41 4.64
C PRO A 160 -6.22 1.59 6.02
N LYS A 161 -5.63 2.51 6.81
CA LYS A 161 -6.13 2.91 8.13
C LYS A 161 -6.55 4.37 8.14
N ALA A 162 -5.69 5.26 7.62
CA ALA A 162 -5.93 6.70 7.67
C ALA A 162 -5.23 7.44 6.54
N GLU A 163 -5.83 8.56 6.14
CA GLU A 163 -5.30 9.50 5.15
C GLU A 163 -5.24 10.93 5.70
N TRP A 164 -4.15 11.63 5.41
CA TRP A 164 -3.99 13.06 5.66
C TRP A 164 -3.67 13.81 4.37
N GLN A 165 -3.95 15.11 4.39
CA GLN A 165 -3.54 16.05 3.35
C GLN A 165 -2.57 17.06 3.97
N SER A 166 -1.43 17.29 3.33
CA SER A 166 -0.46 18.33 3.71
C SER A 166 0.03 19.05 2.46
N GLY A 167 -0.49 20.25 2.21
CA GLY A 167 -0.28 20.95 0.94
C GLY A 167 -0.84 20.13 -0.22
N ASN A 168 -0.03 19.83 -1.25
CA ASN A 168 -0.41 18.97 -2.38
C ASN A 168 -0.14 17.47 -2.13
N MET A 169 0.52 17.14 -1.02
CA MET A 169 0.89 15.78 -0.68
C MET A 169 -0.24 15.10 0.09
N LYS A 170 -0.60 13.90 -0.33
CA LYS A 170 -1.39 12.96 0.46
C LYS A 170 -0.48 12.02 1.21
N ILE A 171 -0.90 11.69 2.42
CA ILE A 171 -0.21 10.75 3.30
C ILE A 171 -1.21 9.63 3.58
N LEU A 172 -0.84 8.41 3.28
CA LEU A 172 -1.64 7.22 3.52
C LEU A 172 -0.87 6.28 4.44
N MET A 173 -1.53 5.69 5.42
CA MET A 173 -0.95 4.62 6.21
C MET A 173 -1.87 3.42 6.31
N GLY A 174 -1.31 2.25 6.60
CA GLY A 174 -2.08 1.03 6.79
C GLY A 174 -1.20 -0.19 6.97
N ILE A 175 -1.78 -1.36 6.68
CA ILE A 175 -1.12 -2.65 6.72
C ILE A 175 -1.09 -3.25 5.30
N THR A 176 -0.01 -3.93 4.92
CA THR A 176 0.06 -4.70 3.67
C THR A 176 -0.41 -6.14 3.89
N GLN A 177 -0.77 -6.85 2.81
CA GLN A 177 -1.05 -8.29 2.88
C GLN A 177 0.14 -9.12 3.42
N SER A 178 1.35 -8.57 3.39
CA SER A 178 2.56 -9.20 3.91
C SER A 178 2.79 -8.91 5.41
N ALA A 179 1.78 -8.40 6.11
CA ALA A 179 1.82 -8.10 7.54
C ALA A 179 2.85 -7.02 7.94
N THR A 180 3.11 -6.06 7.05
CA THR A 180 3.95 -4.90 7.35
C THR A 180 3.10 -3.64 7.49
N ILE A 181 3.49 -2.72 8.35
CA ILE A 181 2.92 -1.37 8.35
C ILE A 181 3.57 -0.58 7.23
N PHE A 182 2.77 0.17 6.46
CA PHE A 182 3.30 1.10 5.46
C PHE A 182 2.88 2.54 5.77
N ILE A 183 3.73 3.49 5.36
CA ILE A 183 3.38 4.91 5.25
C ILE A 183 3.80 5.36 3.86
N SER A 184 2.85 5.90 3.09
CA SER A 184 3.04 6.37 1.73
C SER A 184 2.78 7.87 1.65
N PHE A 185 3.67 8.57 0.95
CA PHE A 185 3.63 10.00 0.70
C PHE A 185 3.59 10.21 -0.81
N PHE A 186 2.58 10.88 -1.33
CA PHE A 186 2.45 11.05 -2.78
C PHE A 186 1.80 12.36 -3.19
N ASP A 187 2.21 12.87 -4.35
CA ASP A 187 1.66 14.08 -4.96
C ASP A 187 0.33 13.74 -5.66
N ASN A 188 -0.78 14.07 -4.99
CA ASN A 188 -2.12 13.75 -5.46
C ASN A 188 -2.49 14.48 -6.76
N GLN A 189 -1.88 15.63 -7.04
CA GLN A 189 -2.15 16.39 -8.26
C GLN A 189 -1.40 15.75 -9.45
N ARG A 190 -0.11 15.44 -9.27
CA ARG A 190 0.70 14.79 -10.31
C ARG A 190 0.22 13.38 -10.63
N LEU A 191 -0.27 12.66 -9.64
CA LEU A 191 -0.82 11.31 -9.82
C LEU A 191 -2.31 11.29 -10.15
N SER A 192 -2.95 12.45 -10.40
CA SER A 192 -4.35 12.47 -10.80
C SER A 192 -4.54 11.88 -12.20
N HIS A 193 -5.68 11.22 -12.46
CA HIS A 193 -6.03 10.76 -13.82
C HIS A 193 -5.87 11.86 -14.86
N GLN A 194 -6.38 13.06 -14.57
CA GLN A 194 -6.27 14.18 -15.51
C GLN A 194 -4.81 14.47 -15.92
N ASN A 195 -3.87 14.35 -14.98
CA ASN A 195 -2.46 14.58 -15.29
C ASN A 195 -1.82 13.37 -15.99
N LEU A 196 -2.07 12.15 -15.52
CA LEU A 196 -1.49 10.95 -16.10
C LEU A 196 -2.02 10.67 -17.51
N ASP A 197 -3.34 10.80 -17.73
CA ASP A 197 -3.96 10.65 -19.05
C ASP A 197 -3.42 11.67 -20.06
N ARG A 198 -3.08 12.87 -19.60
CA ARG A 198 -2.42 13.89 -20.43
C ARG A 198 -0.99 13.51 -20.80
N ILE A 199 -0.22 12.97 -19.83
CA ILE A 199 1.19 12.59 -20.04
C ILE A 199 1.30 11.38 -20.96
N PHE A 200 0.44 10.38 -20.77
CA PHE A 200 0.43 9.14 -21.53
C PHE A 200 -0.55 9.16 -22.71
N ALA A 201 -1.11 10.32 -23.05
CA ALA A 201 -1.90 10.48 -24.26
C ALA A 201 -1.08 10.01 -25.47
N PRO A 202 -1.66 9.24 -26.40
CA PRO A 202 -0.98 8.89 -27.64
C PRO A 202 -0.53 10.17 -28.33
N VAL A 203 0.75 10.25 -28.70
CA VAL A 203 1.22 11.34 -29.57
C VAL A 203 0.46 11.19 -30.89
N GLU A 204 -0.34 12.19 -31.27
CA GLU A 204 -0.98 12.21 -32.58
C GLU A 204 0.12 12.06 -33.64
N GLN A 205 0.17 10.89 -34.29
CA GLN A 205 1.03 10.75 -35.46
C GLN A 205 0.47 11.69 -36.52
N PRO A 206 1.28 12.57 -37.12
CA PRO A 206 0.83 13.35 -38.25
C PRO A 206 0.30 12.38 -39.31
N LYS A 207 -0.96 12.54 -39.69
CA LYS A 207 -1.53 11.81 -40.83
C LYS A 207 -0.61 12.05 -42.01
N SER A 208 0.00 10.98 -42.52
CA SER A 208 0.77 11.02 -43.75
C SER A 208 -0.10 11.64 -44.84
N THR A 209 0.25 12.85 -45.29
CA THR A 209 -0.36 13.54 -46.44
C THR A 209 0.20 13.01 -47.77
N ALA A 210 0.59 11.73 -47.82
CA ALA A 210 0.91 11.10 -49.09
C ALA A 210 -0.40 10.79 -49.82
N GLU A 211 -0.85 11.75 -50.63
CA GLU A 211 -1.76 11.48 -51.75
C GLU A 211 -0.98 10.74 -52.84
N TRP A 212 -1.51 9.60 -53.31
CA TRP A 212 -1.04 8.88 -54.50
C TRP A 212 -1.77 9.39 -55.73
#